data_AF-A0A842PHS0-F1
#
_entry.id   AF-A0A842PHS0-F1
#
_cell.length_a   1.000
_cell.length_b   1.000
_cell.length_c   1.000
_cell.angle_alpha   90.00
_cell.angle_beta   90.00
_cell.angle_gamma   90.00
#
_symmetry.space_group_name_H-M   'P 1'
#
loop_
_entity.id
_entity.type
_entity.pdbx_description
1 polymer ?
#
loop_
_entity_poly.entity_id
_entity_poly.type
_entity_poly.pdbx_seq_one_letter_code
_entity_poly.pdbx_strand_id
1 'polypeptide(L)'
;MKNVAHRLNVSVEDLDLSLWADYENELILRHFSETSPEDLLKMYNLSLCQTLLLKAIEMKLSVKGSSSYKEILRSVKWLGLMYTPERKDDGKVCVSIEGALTLFKLTERYGNAIAKLLPMIVSEDGWEIEADIVKKYDGKTHLNIASFPLFKYLLRLLEL
;
A
#
# COMPACT_ATOMS: atom_id res chain seq x y z
N MET A 1 -16.01 36.09 20.89
CA MET A 1 -15.50 36.74 19.65
C MET A 1 -14.60 37.94 19.97
N LYS A 2 -15.10 39.16 20.22
CA LYS A 2 -14.27 40.39 20.41
C LYS A 2 -13.13 40.28 21.44
N ASN A 3 -13.41 39.76 22.64
CA ASN A 3 -12.39 39.62 23.69
C ASN A 3 -11.29 38.60 23.34
N VAL A 4 -11.62 37.59 22.53
CA VAL A 4 -10.68 36.55 22.10
C VAL A 4 -9.83 37.08 20.94
N ALA A 5 -10.45 37.77 19.98
CA ALA A 5 -9.77 38.45 18.87
C ALA A 5 -8.74 39.47 19.39
N HIS A 6 -9.11 40.27 20.40
CA HIS A 6 -8.20 41.20 21.07
C HIS A 6 -7.04 40.49 21.79
N ARG A 7 -7.27 39.33 22.40
CA ARG A 7 -6.20 38.54 23.07
C ARG A 7 -5.22 37.91 22.08
N LEU A 8 -5.70 37.54 20.89
CA LEU A 8 -4.90 36.91 19.82
C LEU A 8 -4.34 37.93 18.82
N ASN A 9 -4.64 39.22 19.01
CA ASN A 9 -4.21 40.33 18.15
C ASN A 9 -4.60 40.14 16.67
N VAL A 10 -5.79 39.58 16.44
CA VAL A 10 -6.40 39.36 15.12
C VAL A 10 -7.74 40.08 15.02
N SER A 11 -8.24 40.30 13.80
CA SER A 11 -9.59 40.84 13.61
C SER A 11 -10.66 39.82 14.04
N VAL A 12 -11.89 40.28 14.26
CA VAL A 12 -12.99 39.39 14.63
C VAL A 12 -13.37 38.50 13.45
N GLU A 13 -13.23 39.05 12.25
CA GLU A 13 -13.49 38.41 10.96
C GLU A 13 -12.47 37.31 10.67
N ASP A 14 -11.17 37.58 10.88
CA ASP A 14 -10.10 36.57 10.73
C ASP A 14 -10.24 35.47 11.78
N LEU A 15 -10.65 35.82 13.00
CA LEU A 15 -10.92 34.85 14.04
C LEU A 15 -12.06 33.91 13.63
N ASP A 16 -13.15 34.44 13.09
CA ASP A 16 -14.32 33.66 12.68
C ASP A 16 -13.97 32.69 11.53
N LEU A 17 -13.20 33.16 10.53
CA LEU A 17 -12.68 32.33 9.44
C LEU A 17 -11.70 31.25 9.95
N SER A 18 -10.92 31.54 10.99
CA SER A 18 -9.95 30.59 11.54
C SER A 18 -10.57 29.45 12.35
N LEU A 19 -11.81 29.61 12.84
CA LEU A 19 -12.48 28.62 13.70
C LEU A 19 -12.67 27.26 13.02
N TRP A 20 -12.80 27.26 11.70
CA TRP A 20 -13.09 26.08 10.89
C TRP A 20 -12.03 25.84 9.81
N ALA A 21 -10.92 26.59 9.85
CA ALA A 21 -9.89 26.52 8.81
C ALA A 21 -9.12 25.18 8.80
N ASP A 22 -9.33 24.31 9.79
CA ASP A 22 -8.79 22.96 9.88
C ASP A 22 -9.73 21.88 9.31
N TYR A 23 -11.00 22.21 9.01
CA TYR A 23 -11.93 21.28 8.38
C TYR A 23 -11.52 21.00 6.93
N GLU A 24 -11.49 19.72 6.54
CA GLU A 24 -11.08 19.30 5.18
C GLU A 24 -11.84 20.05 4.06
N ASN A 25 -13.12 20.34 4.27
CA ASN A 25 -13.98 21.05 3.31
C ASN A 25 -13.67 22.55 3.19
N GLU A 26 -13.05 23.14 4.22
CA GLU A 26 -12.72 24.56 4.29
C GLU A 26 -11.24 24.82 3.91
N LEU A 27 -10.49 23.76 3.58
CA LEU A 27 -9.11 23.88 3.12
C LEU A 27 -9.05 24.54 1.74
N ILE A 28 -8.23 25.58 1.64
CA ILE A 28 -7.97 26.28 0.38
C ILE A 28 -6.81 25.59 -0.35
N LEU A 29 -7.09 25.06 -1.54
CA LEU A 29 -6.08 24.46 -2.41
C LEU A 29 -5.14 25.54 -2.97
N ARG A 30 -3.97 25.71 -2.33
CA ARG A 30 -2.96 26.70 -2.76
C ARG A 30 -2.14 26.25 -3.98
N HIS A 31 -1.94 24.95 -4.12
CA HIS A 31 -1.13 24.37 -5.18
C HIS A 31 -1.70 23.01 -5.58
N PHE A 32 -1.68 22.74 -6.87
CA PHE A 32 -2.08 21.46 -7.45
C PHE A 32 -0.97 20.98 -8.38
N SER A 33 -0.46 19.78 -8.13
CA SER A 33 0.43 19.08 -9.04
C SER A 33 -0.41 18.26 -10.01
N GLU A 34 -0.41 18.63 -11.28
CA GLU A 34 -1.14 17.90 -12.32
C GLU A 34 -0.59 16.48 -12.46
N THR A 35 -1.49 15.50 -12.47
CA THR A 35 -1.18 14.08 -12.71
C THR A 35 -1.86 13.65 -13.99
N SER A 36 -1.14 12.93 -14.86
CA SER A 36 -1.74 12.40 -16.09
C SER A 36 -2.89 11.42 -15.74
N PRO A 37 -3.94 11.32 -16.57
CA PRO A 37 -5.02 10.34 -16.33
C PRO A 37 -4.51 8.90 -16.21
N GLU A 38 -3.45 8.58 -16.95
CA GLU A 38 -2.83 7.26 -16.96
C GLU A 38 -2.09 6.98 -15.64
N ASP A 39 -1.37 7.96 -15.10
CA ASP A 39 -0.70 7.82 -13.81
C ASP A 39 -1.71 7.79 -12.65
N LEU A 40 -2.81 8.53 -12.75
CA LEU A 40 -3.90 8.46 -11.79
C LEU A 40 -4.51 7.05 -11.74
N LEU A 41 -4.71 6.40 -12.89
CA LEU A 41 -5.18 5.02 -12.95
C LEU A 41 -4.19 4.03 -12.33
N LYS A 42 -2.88 4.21 -12.56
CA LYS A 42 -1.84 3.39 -11.93
C LYS A 42 -1.86 3.55 -10.41
N MET A 43 -1.92 4.79 -9.92
CA MET A 43 -2.00 5.10 -8.49
C MET A 43 -3.26 4.50 -7.86
N TYR A 44 -4.39 4.56 -8.57
CA TYR A 44 -5.64 3.97 -8.13
C TYR A 44 -5.52 2.44 -8.01
N ASN A 45 -5.02 1.77 -9.05
CA ASN A 45 -4.86 0.31 -9.04
C ASN A 45 -3.89 -0.16 -7.95
N LEU A 46 -2.78 0.56 -7.77
CA LEU A 46 -1.82 0.28 -6.70
C LEU A 46 -2.48 0.43 -5.33
N SER A 47 -3.16 1.55 -5.10
CA SER A 47 -3.86 1.83 -3.83
C SER A 47 -4.96 0.81 -3.54
N LEU A 48 -5.67 0.35 -4.59
CA LEU A 48 -6.69 -0.69 -4.50
C LEU A 48 -6.06 -2.02 -4.06
N CYS A 49 -4.97 -2.45 -4.71
CA CYS A 49 -4.26 -3.66 -4.33
C CYS A 49 -3.68 -3.57 -2.90
N GLN A 50 -3.08 -2.44 -2.52
CA GLN A 50 -2.58 -2.21 -1.16
C GLN A 50 -3.70 -2.31 -0.12
N THR A 51 -4.87 -1.74 -0.42
CA THR A 51 -6.05 -1.79 0.47
C THR A 51 -6.59 -3.21 0.62
N LEU A 52 -6.52 -4.03 -0.43
CA LEU A 52 -6.86 -5.45 -0.37
C LEU A 52 -5.86 -6.22 0.51
N LEU A 53 -4.56 -5.99 0.31
CA LEU A 53 -3.50 -6.63 1.09
C LEU A 53 -3.47 -6.22 2.57
N LEU A 54 -4.03 -5.07 2.93
CA LEU A 54 -4.24 -4.68 4.32
C LEU A 54 -5.06 -5.71 5.12
N LYS A 55 -5.90 -6.49 4.43
CA LYS A 55 -6.73 -7.56 5.00
C LYS A 55 -6.20 -8.97 4.70
N ALA A 56 -4.99 -9.08 4.16
CA ALA A 56 -4.34 -10.36 3.92
C ALA A 56 -3.84 -10.98 5.23
N ILE A 57 -4.02 -12.29 5.37
CA ILE A 57 -3.50 -13.10 6.47
C ILE A 57 -2.17 -13.74 6.08
N GLU A 58 -2.07 -14.17 4.84
CA GLU A 58 -0.90 -14.80 4.27
C GLU A 58 -0.64 -14.19 2.89
N MET A 59 0.64 -14.03 2.55
CA MET A 59 1.05 -13.63 1.22
C MET A 59 2.24 -14.47 0.76
N LYS A 60 2.13 -15.16 -0.36
CA LYS A 60 3.23 -15.83 -1.03
C LYS A 60 3.71 -14.97 -2.17
N LEU A 61 5.00 -14.69 -2.16
CA LEU A 61 5.67 -13.92 -3.19
C LEU A 61 6.63 -14.83 -3.95
N SER A 62 6.52 -14.89 -5.27
CA SER A 62 7.45 -15.56 -6.15
C SER A 62 8.16 -14.51 -7.01
N VAL A 63 9.49 -14.48 -7.01
CA VAL A 63 10.27 -13.53 -7.82
C VAL A 63 11.29 -14.28 -8.66
N LYS A 64 11.43 -13.87 -9.93
CA LYS A 64 12.49 -14.32 -10.83
C LYS A 64 13.71 -13.42 -10.66
N GLY A 65 14.85 -13.98 -10.26
CA GLY A 65 16.12 -13.26 -10.21
C GLY A 65 16.73 -13.13 -8.81
N SER A 66 18.06 -13.18 -8.74
CA SER A 66 18.81 -13.26 -7.48
C SER A 66 19.02 -11.93 -6.76
N SER A 67 18.93 -10.80 -7.46
CA SER A 67 19.24 -9.46 -6.92
C SER A 67 18.04 -8.84 -6.22
N SER A 68 16.91 -8.76 -6.92
CA SER A 68 15.61 -8.24 -6.45
C SER A 68 15.13 -8.96 -5.17
N TYR A 69 15.32 -10.28 -5.12
CA TYR A 69 15.00 -11.10 -3.95
C TYR A 69 15.69 -10.62 -2.66
N LYS A 70 16.97 -10.21 -2.74
CA LYS A 70 17.71 -9.78 -1.54
C LYS A 70 17.19 -8.46 -1.00
N GLU A 71 16.76 -7.56 -1.87
CA GLU A 71 16.21 -6.27 -1.48
C GLU A 71 14.85 -6.42 -0.83
N ILE A 72 13.98 -7.23 -1.43
CA ILE A 72 12.67 -7.54 -0.85
C ILE A 72 12.83 -8.21 0.51
N LEU A 73 13.74 -9.19 0.67
CA LEU A 73 13.99 -9.80 1.97
C LEU A 73 14.52 -8.83 3.03
N ARG A 74 15.37 -7.88 2.64
CA ARG A 74 15.81 -6.83 3.57
C ARG A 74 14.61 -6.02 4.03
N SER A 75 13.74 -5.61 3.13
CA SER A 75 12.53 -4.85 3.46
C SER A 75 11.56 -5.65 4.34
N VAL A 76 11.34 -6.92 4.04
CA VAL A 76 10.55 -7.86 4.88
C VAL A 76 11.12 -7.90 6.30
N LYS A 77 12.45 -8.03 6.44
CA LYS A 77 13.13 -8.02 7.75
C LYS A 77 12.98 -6.68 8.47
N TRP A 78 13.09 -5.57 7.76
CA TRP A 78 12.93 -4.22 8.32
C TRP A 78 11.50 -3.94 8.79
N LEU A 79 10.52 -4.48 8.07
CA LEU A 79 9.10 -4.38 8.42
C LEU A 79 8.70 -5.35 9.55
N GLY A 80 9.61 -6.20 10.02
CA GLY A 80 9.37 -7.14 11.12
C GLY A 80 8.40 -8.27 10.74
N LEU A 81 8.32 -8.61 9.45
CA LEU A 81 7.45 -9.66 8.95
C LEU A 81 8.10 -11.04 9.11
N MET A 82 7.29 -12.05 9.43
CA MET A 82 7.73 -13.44 9.41
C MET A 82 7.75 -13.93 7.96
N TYR A 83 8.80 -14.65 7.59
CA TYR A 83 8.94 -15.17 6.24
C TYR A 83 9.67 -16.51 6.23
N THR A 84 9.27 -17.36 5.29
CA THR A 84 9.87 -18.65 5.00
C THR A 84 10.36 -18.62 3.56
N PRO A 85 11.68 -18.55 3.33
CA PRO A 85 12.22 -18.60 1.97
C PRO A 85 12.25 -20.04 1.47
N GLU A 86 11.68 -20.27 0.28
CA GLU A 86 11.69 -21.55 -0.42
C GLU A 86 12.31 -21.37 -1.81
N ARG A 87 13.29 -22.21 -2.15
CA ARG A 87 13.82 -22.26 -3.52
C ARG A 87 13.04 -23.31 -4.29
N LYS A 88 12.45 -22.92 -5.41
CA LYS A 88 11.85 -23.86 -6.36
C LYS A 88 12.89 -24.27 -7.40
N ASP A 89 12.77 -25.50 -7.89
CA ASP A 89 13.72 -26.10 -8.84
C ASP A 89 13.83 -25.34 -10.18
N ASP A 90 12.83 -24.51 -10.51
CA ASP A 90 12.75 -23.65 -11.71
C ASP A 90 13.60 -22.36 -11.60
N GLY A 91 14.52 -22.26 -10.64
CA GLY A 91 15.34 -21.05 -10.42
C GLY A 91 14.57 -19.84 -9.89
N LYS A 92 13.26 -20.00 -9.61
CA LYS A 92 12.42 -19.01 -8.92
C LYS A 92 12.66 -19.10 -7.42
N VAL A 93 12.73 -17.93 -6.77
CA VAL A 93 12.74 -17.88 -5.31
C VAL A 93 11.36 -17.50 -4.83
N CYS A 94 10.75 -18.38 -4.04
CA CYS A 94 9.50 -18.10 -3.33
C CYS A 94 9.83 -17.60 -1.92
N VAL A 95 9.11 -16.59 -1.48
CA VAL A 95 9.08 -16.12 -0.10
C VAL A 95 7.64 -16.22 0.35
N SER A 96 7.35 -17.15 1.23
CA SER A 96 6.07 -17.19 1.93
C SER A 96 6.17 -16.19 3.08
N ILE A 97 5.42 -15.10 3.00
CA ILE A 97 5.28 -14.11 4.06
C ILE A 97 4.00 -14.49 4.79
N GLU A 98 4.17 -15.24 5.87
CA GLU A 98 3.08 -15.59 6.76
C GLU A 98 2.90 -14.44 7.74
N GLY A 99 1.72 -13.82 7.75
CA GLY A 99 1.29 -13.10 8.93
C GLY A 99 1.23 -14.13 10.06
N ALA A 100 1.88 -13.85 11.19
CA ALA A 100 1.93 -14.77 12.32
C ALA A 100 0.56 -15.46 12.48
N LEU A 101 0.54 -16.79 12.42
CA LEU A 101 -0.62 -17.68 12.28
C LEU A 101 -1.71 -17.52 13.37
N THR A 102 -1.56 -16.54 14.27
CA THR A 102 -2.35 -16.41 15.48
C THR A 102 -2.46 -14.93 15.85
N LEU A 103 -3.69 -14.53 16.20
CA LEU A 103 -4.08 -13.42 17.09
C LEU A 103 -4.80 -12.25 16.40
N PHE A 104 -6.11 -12.47 16.24
CA PHE A 104 -7.32 -11.61 16.17
C PHE A 104 -7.28 -10.08 16.47
N LYS A 105 -6.13 -9.45 16.78
CA LYS A 105 -5.98 -8.00 17.04
C LYS A 105 -4.80 -7.33 16.32
N LEU A 106 -3.89 -8.08 15.69
CA LEU A 106 -2.67 -7.53 15.06
C LEU A 106 -2.71 -7.42 13.53
N THR A 107 -3.83 -7.78 12.91
CA THR A 107 -3.98 -7.85 11.44
C THR A 107 -3.79 -6.52 10.74
N GLU A 108 -4.14 -5.38 11.35
CA GLU A 108 -3.93 -4.07 10.71
C GLU A 108 -2.46 -3.68 10.62
N ARG A 109 -1.64 -3.98 11.64
CA ARG A 109 -0.20 -3.67 11.63
C ARG A 109 0.55 -4.53 10.63
N TYR A 110 0.24 -5.83 10.61
CA TYR A 110 0.84 -6.78 9.67
C TYR A 110 0.36 -6.53 8.23
N GLY A 111 -0.94 -6.33 8.02
CA GLY A 111 -1.49 -5.99 6.72
C GLY A 111 -0.91 -4.69 6.15
N ASN A 112 -0.66 -3.69 7.00
CA ASN A 112 -0.01 -2.44 6.59
C ASN A 112 1.45 -2.70 6.16
N ALA A 113 2.18 -3.51 6.93
CA ALA A 113 3.53 -3.93 6.55
C ALA A 113 3.56 -4.71 5.22
N ILE A 114 2.62 -5.63 4.99
CA ILE A 114 2.46 -6.36 3.72
C ILE A 114 2.15 -5.39 2.57
N ALA A 115 1.19 -4.48 2.75
CA ALA A 115 0.80 -3.50 1.73
C ALA A 115 1.96 -2.53 1.36
N LYS A 116 2.86 -2.23 2.30
CA LYS A 116 4.07 -1.43 2.07
C LYS A 116 5.11 -2.13 1.21
N LEU A 117 5.10 -3.47 1.12
CA LEU A 117 6.00 -4.21 0.24
C LEU A 117 5.56 -4.12 -1.23
N LEU A 118 4.27 -3.91 -1.49
CA LEU A 118 3.73 -3.99 -2.86
C LEU A 118 4.43 -3.06 -3.85
N PRO A 119 4.67 -1.76 -3.56
CA PRO A 119 5.35 -0.88 -4.53
C PRO A 119 6.76 -1.36 -4.89
N MET A 120 7.49 -1.90 -3.92
CA MET A 120 8.82 -2.48 -4.15
C MET A 120 8.75 -3.72 -5.04
N ILE A 121 7.77 -4.60 -4.81
CA ILE A 121 7.61 -5.81 -5.61
C ILE A 121 7.20 -5.48 -7.05
N VAL A 122 6.27 -4.55 -7.22
CA VAL A 122 5.75 -4.16 -8.54
C VAL A 122 6.81 -3.48 -9.41
N SER A 123 7.85 -2.91 -8.80
CA SER A 123 8.98 -2.29 -9.51
C SER A 123 9.93 -3.31 -10.15
N GLU A 124 9.83 -4.58 -9.75
CA GLU A 124 10.66 -5.67 -10.25
C GLU A 124 9.99 -6.41 -11.41
N ASP A 125 10.78 -7.16 -12.17
CA ASP A 125 10.27 -7.99 -13.26
C ASP A 125 9.98 -9.43 -12.82
N GLY A 126 8.91 -10.03 -13.36
CA GLY A 126 8.64 -11.45 -13.21
C GLY A 126 8.26 -11.88 -11.79
N TRP A 127 7.50 -11.03 -11.08
CA TRP A 127 6.93 -11.34 -9.78
C TRP A 127 5.56 -12.02 -9.89
N GLU A 128 5.14 -12.67 -8.83
CA GLU A 128 3.81 -13.24 -8.65
C GLU A 128 3.47 -13.23 -7.16
N ILE A 129 2.30 -12.69 -6.82
CA ILE A 129 1.80 -12.56 -5.46
C ILE A 129 0.51 -13.38 -5.35
N GLU A 130 0.46 -14.26 -4.37
CA GLU A 130 -0.76 -14.93 -3.94
C GLU A 130 -1.05 -14.49 -2.50
N ALA A 131 -2.27 -14.11 -2.19
CA ALA A 131 -2.64 -13.64 -0.87
C ALA A 131 -3.99 -14.18 -0.43
N ASP A 132 -4.09 -14.56 0.84
CA ASP A 132 -5.32 -15.04 1.45
C ASP A 132 -5.96 -13.91 2.23
N ILE A 133 -7.11 -13.42 1.75
CA ILE A 133 -7.82 -12.27 2.31
C ILE A 133 -9.03 -12.73 3.08
N VAL A 134 -9.22 -12.22 4.30
CA VAL A 134 -10.43 -12.48 5.09
C VAL A 134 -11.40 -11.31 5.00
N LYS A 135 -12.66 -11.63 4.67
CA LYS A 135 -13.78 -10.69 4.68
C LYS A 135 -14.52 -10.82 6.00
N LYS A 136 -14.97 -9.68 6.56
CA LYS A 136 -15.70 -9.62 7.84
C LYS A 136 -16.99 -10.45 7.87
N TYR A 137 -17.64 -10.65 6.72
CA TYR A 137 -18.97 -11.26 6.64
C TYR A 137 -19.05 -12.50 5.72
N ASP A 138 -18.00 -12.84 4.98
CA ASP A 138 -18.10 -13.78 3.85
C ASP A 138 -16.79 -14.55 3.61
N GLY A 139 -16.41 -15.38 4.57
CA GLY A 139 -15.34 -16.39 4.43
C GLY A 139 -13.94 -15.88 4.08
N LYS A 140 -13.09 -16.82 3.65
CA LYS A 140 -11.75 -16.56 3.09
C LYS A 140 -11.88 -16.40 1.57
N THR A 141 -11.28 -15.34 1.02
CA THR A 141 -11.15 -15.13 -0.43
C THR A 141 -9.67 -15.23 -0.80
N HIS A 142 -9.35 -16.06 -1.78
CA HIS A 142 -8.01 -16.16 -2.34
C HIS A 142 -7.82 -15.10 -3.43
N LEU A 143 -6.77 -14.30 -3.31
CA LEU A 143 -6.38 -13.30 -4.30
C LEU A 143 -5.08 -13.75 -4.95
N ASN A 144 -5.09 -14.00 -6.25
CA ASN A 144 -3.88 -14.23 -7.01
C ASN A 144 -3.64 -13.02 -7.93
N ILE A 145 -2.50 -12.37 -7.74
CA ILE A 145 -1.99 -11.29 -8.58
C ILE A 145 -0.63 -11.76 -9.11
N ALA A 146 -0.61 -12.32 -10.31
CA ALA A 146 0.64 -12.56 -11.01
C ALA A 146 1.08 -11.33 -11.82
N SER A 147 2.37 -11.25 -12.20
CA SER A 147 2.82 -10.41 -13.31
C SER A 147 2.26 -10.95 -14.63
N PHE A 148 0.93 -10.87 -14.79
CA PHE A 148 0.29 -11.14 -16.07
C PHE A 148 0.80 -10.13 -17.08
N PRO A 149 0.96 -10.50 -18.37
CA PRO A 149 1.23 -9.52 -19.42
C PRO A 149 0.24 -8.36 -19.37
N LEU A 150 -1.03 -8.59 -18.99
CA LEU A 150 -2.08 -7.57 -18.81
C LEU A 150 -1.92 -6.71 -17.54
N PHE A 151 -1.43 -7.25 -16.42
CA PHE A 151 -1.08 -6.46 -15.24
C PHE A 151 0.20 -5.66 -15.49
N LYS A 152 1.12 -6.24 -16.28
CA LYS A 152 2.18 -5.54 -16.97
C LYS A 152 1.59 -4.46 -17.88
N TYR A 153 0.65 -4.69 -18.79
CA TYR A 153 0.06 -3.63 -19.63
C TYR A 153 -0.64 -2.53 -18.81
N LEU A 154 -1.30 -2.85 -17.69
CA LEU A 154 -1.90 -1.87 -16.78
C LEU A 154 -0.87 -1.02 -16.01
N LEU A 155 0.35 -1.51 -15.83
CA LEU A 155 1.46 -0.79 -15.16
C LEU A 155 2.56 -0.31 -16.14
N ARG A 156 2.63 -0.87 -17.35
CA ARG A 156 3.70 -0.80 -18.36
C ARG A 156 3.22 -0.22 -19.70
N LEU A 157 1.96 0.21 -19.84
CA LEU A 157 1.52 0.97 -21.02
C LEU A 157 2.21 2.34 -21.18
N LEU A 158 3.13 2.71 -20.29
CA LEU A 158 4.01 3.88 -20.45
C LEU A 158 5.37 3.62 -19.79
N GLU A 159 6.19 2.75 -20.39
CA GLU A 159 7.64 2.99 -20.38
C GLU A 159 7.90 3.99 -21.52
N LEU A 160 8.20 5.24 -21.17
CA LEU A 160 9.17 6.06 -21.89
C LEU A 160 10.52 5.83 -21.25
#